data_AF-A0A1M4MNI7-F1
#
_entry.id   AF-A0A1M4MNI7-F1
#
_cell.length_a   1.000
_cell.length_b   1.000
_cell.length_c   1.000
_cell.angle_alpha   90.00
_cell.angle_beta   90.00
_cell.angle_gamma   90.00
#
_symmetry.space_group_name_H-M   'P 1'
#
loop_
_entity.id
_entity.type
_entity.pdbx_description
1 polymer ?
#
loop_
_entity_poly.entity_id
_entity_poly.type
_entity_poly.pdbx_seq_one_letter_code
_entity_poly.pdbx_strand_id
1 'polypeptide(L)'
;MTESVVLVKEHLPDSADSFRQLGIVKDGIYKRVEYAIENVFDICAILNADLHLGVPGTDENILDNLVQYGVLAAAARQNLKLEAVPQASGVLAPFLRHFELIKVC
;
A
#
# COMPACT_ATOMS: atom_id res chain seq x y z
N MET A 1 -2.43 -6.25 -11.23
CA MET A 1 -2.69 -5.96 -9.80
C MET A 1 -3.04 -7.20 -8.99
N THR A 2 -4.16 -7.89 -9.24
CA THR A 2 -4.59 -9.05 -8.42
C THR A 2 -3.57 -10.18 -8.37
N GLU A 3 -2.92 -10.47 -9.49
CA GLU A 3 -1.84 -11.45 -9.57
C GLU A 3 -0.68 -11.14 -8.60
N SER A 4 -0.28 -9.87 -8.50
CA SER A 4 0.78 -9.44 -7.58
C SER A 4 0.41 -9.74 -6.12
N VAL A 5 -0.85 -9.52 -5.74
CA VAL A 5 -1.36 -9.81 -4.39
C VAL A 5 -1.41 -11.32 -4.12
N VAL A 6 -1.84 -12.11 -5.10
CA VAL A 6 -1.87 -13.59 -5.01
C VAL A 6 -0.45 -14.12 -4.82
N LEU A 7 0.50 -13.69 -5.66
CA LEU A 7 1.89 -14.14 -5.58
C LEU A 7 2.54 -13.75 -4.25
N VAL A 8 2.26 -12.56 -3.73
CA VAL A 8 2.72 -12.16 -2.39
C VAL A 8 2.16 -13.11 -1.33
N LYS A 9 0.86 -13.42 -1.38
CA LYS A 9 0.23 -14.33 -0.41
C LYS A 9 0.80 -15.74 -0.47
N GLU A 10 1.13 -16.25 -1.66
CA GLU A 10 1.70 -17.58 -1.85
C GLU A 10 3.16 -17.70 -1.38
N HIS A 11 3.91 -16.60 -1.41
CA HIS A 11 5.36 -16.60 -1.12
C HIS A 11 5.69 -15.96 0.24
N LEU A 12 4.72 -15.39 0.94
CA LEU A 12 4.91 -14.84 2.28
C LEU A 12 5.00 -16.01 3.29
N PRO A 13 6.11 -16.15 4.02
CA PRO A 13 6.28 -17.22 4.99
C PRO A 13 5.55 -16.88 6.29
N ASP A 14 5.30 -17.90 7.10
CA ASP A 14 4.52 -17.78 8.35
C ASP A 14 5.27 -17.06 9.50
N SER A 15 6.57 -16.82 9.35
CA SER A 15 7.40 -16.21 10.40
C SER A 15 8.34 -15.11 9.89
N ALA A 16 8.61 -14.15 10.77
CA ALA A 16 9.48 -13.02 10.45
C ALA A 16 10.93 -13.46 10.25
N ASP A 17 11.37 -14.50 10.96
CA ASP A 17 12.70 -15.06 10.82
C ASP A 17 12.87 -15.78 9.48
N SER A 18 11.87 -16.56 9.05
CA SER A 18 11.84 -17.15 7.71
C SER A 18 11.84 -16.08 6.63
N PHE A 19 11.09 -14.99 6.81
CA PHE A 19 11.06 -13.87 5.86
C PHE A 19 12.43 -13.18 5.72
N ARG A 20 13.15 -12.98 6.83
CA ARG A 20 14.49 -12.37 6.81
C ARG A 20 15.51 -13.19 6.00
N GLN A 21 15.32 -14.51 5.94
CA GLN A 21 16.22 -15.44 5.24
C GLN A 21 15.94 -15.59 3.74
N LEU A 22 14.88 -14.97 3.20
CA LEU A 22 14.45 -15.15 1.80
C LEU A 22 15.39 -14.55 0.73
N GLY A 23 16.40 -13.77 1.12
CA GLY A 23 17.30 -13.11 0.16
C GLY A 23 16.54 -12.33 -0.91
N ILE A 24 16.85 -12.58 -2.19
CA ILE A 24 16.25 -11.89 -3.34
C ILE A 24 14.73 -12.12 -3.49
N VAL A 25 14.20 -13.24 -2.95
CA VAL A 25 12.76 -13.51 -3.00
C VAL A 25 11.98 -12.45 -2.22
N LYS A 26 12.55 -11.97 -1.11
CA LYS A 26 12.01 -10.88 -0.29
C LYS A 26 11.84 -9.59 -1.11
N ASP A 27 12.82 -9.28 -1.96
CA ASP A 27 12.80 -8.08 -2.79
C ASP A 27 11.68 -8.15 -3.84
N GLY A 28 11.45 -9.35 -4.40
CA GLY A 28 10.32 -9.63 -5.28
C GLY A 28 8.94 -9.50 -4.60
N ILE A 29 8.86 -9.79 -3.29
CA ILE A 29 7.65 -9.55 -2.48
C ILE A 29 7.47 -8.05 -2.26
N TYR A 30 8.52 -7.33 -1.86
CA TYR A 30 8.47 -5.88 -1.67
C TYR A 30 8.01 -5.17 -2.94
N LYS A 31 8.63 -5.49 -4.10
CA LYS A 31 8.29 -4.82 -5.36
C LYS A 31 6.85 -5.09 -5.81
N ARG A 32 6.32 -6.28 -5.56
CA ARG A 32 4.93 -6.62 -5.87
C ARG A 32 3.94 -5.90 -4.97
N VAL A 33 4.25 -5.71 -3.69
CA VAL A 33 3.42 -4.93 -2.78
C VAL A 33 3.44 -3.45 -3.15
N GLU A 34 4.62 -2.89 -3.44
CA GLU A 34 4.78 -1.53 -3.96
C GLU A 34 3.92 -1.31 -5.19
N TYR A 35 4.09 -2.15 -6.21
CA TYR A 35 3.29 -2.07 -7.43
C TYR A 35 1.78 -2.13 -7.14
N ALA A 36 1.33 -3.00 -6.23
CA ALA A 36 -0.09 -3.09 -5.88
C ALA A 36 -0.61 -1.82 -5.17
N ILE A 37 0.19 -1.22 -4.29
CA ILE A 37 -0.17 0.03 -3.59
C ILE A 37 -0.19 1.20 -4.58
N GLU A 38 0.85 1.36 -5.40
CA GLU A 38 0.93 2.39 -6.43
C GLU A 38 -0.28 2.33 -7.37
N ASN A 39 -0.68 1.12 -7.82
CA ASN A 39 -1.86 0.97 -8.67
C ASN A 39 -3.14 1.48 -8.00
N VAL A 40 -3.30 1.31 -6.69
CA VAL A 40 -4.45 1.86 -5.96
C VAL A 40 -4.42 3.38 -5.96
N PHE A 41 -3.26 3.99 -5.72
CA PHE A 41 -3.10 5.45 -5.76
C PHE A 41 -3.30 6.02 -7.17
N ASP A 42 -2.79 5.36 -8.20
CA ASP A 42 -2.99 5.73 -9.61
C ASP A 42 -4.49 5.74 -9.98
N ILE A 43 -5.22 4.69 -9.59
CA ILE A 43 -6.69 4.63 -9.79
C ILE A 43 -7.37 5.79 -9.05
N CYS A 44 -6.96 6.08 -7.82
CA CYS A 44 -7.53 7.18 -7.05
C CYS A 44 -7.22 8.55 -7.69
N ALA A 45 -6.03 8.72 -8.28
CA ALA A 45 -5.67 9.93 -9.02
C ALA A 45 -6.49 10.07 -10.31
N ILE A 46 -6.70 8.99 -11.06
CA ILE A 46 -7.59 8.95 -12.23
C ILE A 46 -9.01 9.36 -11.82
N LEU A 47 -9.55 8.80 -10.73
CA LEU A 47 -10.88 9.16 -10.24
C LEU A 47 -10.99 10.64 -9.87
N ASN A 48 -9.96 11.22 -9.24
CA ASN A 48 -9.92 12.66 -8.95
C ASN A 48 -10.01 13.49 -10.24
N ALA A 49 -9.26 13.10 -11.27
CA ALA A 49 -9.24 13.80 -12.55
C ALA A 49 -10.58 13.68 -13.29
N ASP A 50 -11.11 12.46 -13.42
CA ASP A 50 -12.33 12.14 -14.16
C ASP A 50 -13.59 12.75 -13.52
N LEU A 51 -13.62 12.80 -12.18
CA LEU A 51 -14.70 13.43 -11.41
C LEU A 51 -14.49 14.93 -11.20
N HIS A 52 -13.40 15.49 -11.73
CA HIS A 52 -13.03 16.90 -11.62
C HIS A 52 -12.98 17.41 -10.17
N LEU A 53 -12.46 16.59 -9.24
CA LEU A 53 -12.39 16.90 -7.80
C LEU A 53 -11.19 17.77 -7.42
N GLY A 54 -10.47 18.29 -8.41
CA GLY A 54 -9.23 19.05 -8.26
C GLY A 54 -7.98 18.20 -8.49
N VAL A 55 -6.83 18.88 -8.57
CA VAL A 55 -5.51 18.24 -8.69
C VAL A 55 -4.96 18.00 -7.29
N PRO A 56 -4.72 16.75 -6.87
CA PRO A 56 -4.08 16.47 -5.59
C PRO A 56 -2.67 17.05 -5.55
N GLY A 57 -2.33 17.83 -4.51
CA GLY A 57 -0.99 18.41 -4.33
C GLY A 57 0.03 17.45 -3.71
N THR A 58 -0.44 16.37 -3.10
CA THR A 58 0.33 15.29 -2.45
C THR A 58 -0.45 13.97 -2.56
N ASP A 59 0.22 12.83 -2.33
CA ASP A 59 -0.41 11.51 -2.27
C ASP A 59 -1.55 11.47 -1.24
N GLU A 60 -1.37 12.14 -0.09
CA GLU A 60 -2.38 12.23 0.96
C GLU A 60 -3.64 12.97 0.46
N ASN A 61 -3.47 13.98 -0.40
CA ASN A 61 -4.61 14.71 -0.97
C ASN A 61 -5.42 13.85 -1.95
N ILE A 62 -4.83 12.81 -2.55
CA ILE A 62 -5.53 11.91 -3.49
C ILE A 62 -6.73 11.24 -2.78
N LEU A 63 -6.51 10.75 -1.56
CA LEU A 63 -7.54 10.05 -0.78
C LEU A 63 -8.51 11.01 -0.11
N ASP A 64 -8.03 12.17 0.34
CA ASP A 64 -8.82 13.15 1.08
C ASP A 64 -9.99 13.67 0.25
N ASN A 65 -9.74 14.02 -1.01
CA ASN A 65 -10.77 14.45 -1.95
C ASN A 65 -11.84 13.36 -2.13
N LEU A 66 -11.43 12.11 -2.38
CA LEU A 66 -12.37 11.01 -2.62
C LEU A 66 -13.25 10.70 -1.41
N VAL A 67 -12.73 10.86 -0.19
CA VAL A 67 -13.54 10.73 1.04
C VAL A 67 -14.49 11.92 1.20
N GLN A 68 -14.00 13.14 0.99
CA GLN A 68 -14.80 14.36 1.11
C GLN A 68 -16.02 14.32 0.18
N TYR A 69 -15.85 13.82 -1.04
CA TYR A 69 -16.91 13.72 -2.04
C TYR A 69 -17.68 12.38 -1.99
N GLY A 70 -17.41 11.52 -0.99
CA GLY A 70 -18.17 10.29 -0.74
C GLY A 70 -17.91 9.14 -1.72
N VAL A 71 -16.86 9.23 -2.53
CA VAL A 71 -16.42 8.15 -3.43
C VAL A 71 -15.76 7.01 -2.65
N LEU A 72 -14.99 7.36 -1.61
CA LEU A 72 -14.39 6.41 -0.68
C LEU A 72 -14.97 6.58 0.73
N ALA A 73 -15.18 5.46 1.42
CA ALA A 73 -15.49 5.48 2.85
C ALA A 73 -14.26 5.94 3.66
N ALA A 74 -14.49 6.68 4.75
CA ALA A 74 -13.41 7.13 5.64
C ALA A 74 -12.54 5.98 6.18
N ALA A 75 -13.12 4.79 6.37
CA ALA A 75 -12.40 3.58 6.77
C ALA A 75 -11.38 3.11 5.71
N ALA A 76 -11.69 3.27 4.42
CA ALA A 76 -10.77 2.93 3.34
C ALA A 76 -9.53 3.84 3.35
N ARG A 77 -9.71 5.13 3.65
CA ARG A 77 -8.61 6.09 3.84
C ARG A 77 -7.71 5.71 5.01
N GLN A 78 -8.27 5.24 6.13
CA GLN A 78 -7.47 4.83 7.29
C GLN A 78 -6.56 3.64 6.97
N ASN A 79 -7.03 2.67 6.18
CA ASN A 79 -6.23 1.51 5.79
C ASN A 79 -5.12 1.85 4.78
N LEU A 80 -5.29 2.91 3.99
CA LEU A 80 -4.34 3.36 2.97
C LEU A 80 -3.37 4.43 3.49
N LYS A 81 -3.70 5.11 4.59
CA LYS A 81 -2.73 5.93 5.33
C LYS A 81 -1.69 5.00 5.95
N LEU A 82 -0.47 5.11 5.46
CA LEU A 82 0.70 4.33 5.89
C LEU A 82 1.02 4.46 7.40
N GLU A 83 0.39 5.41 8.11
CA GLU A 83 0.52 5.59 9.56
C GLU A 83 -0.35 4.66 10.41
N ALA A 84 -1.25 3.86 9.83
CA ALA A 84 -2.18 3.06 10.63
C ALA A 84 -2.31 1.62 10.13
N VAL A 85 -1.30 0.81 10.45
CA VAL A 85 -1.58 -0.58 10.83
C VAL A 85 -1.19 -0.80 12.30
N PRO A 86 -1.99 -0.31 13.27
CA PRO A 86 -1.73 -0.53 14.70
C PRO A 86 -1.90 -2.00 15.10
N GLN A 87 -2.34 -2.86 14.17
CA GLN A 87 -2.65 -4.28 14.38
C GLN A 87 -1.81 -5.25 13.54
N ALA A 88 -0.75 -4.77 12.87
CA ALA A 88 0.16 -5.68 12.18
C ALA A 88 0.90 -6.51 13.24
N SER A 89 0.46 -7.75 13.43
CA SER A 89 1.16 -8.77 14.20
C SER A 89 1.87 -9.73 13.24
N GLY A 90 2.97 -10.33 13.67
CA GLY A 90 3.76 -11.24 12.83
C GLY A 90 4.64 -10.54 11.78
N VAL A 91 4.81 -11.18 10.62
CA VAL A 91 5.78 -10.81 9.54
C VAL A 91 5.53 -9.43 8.93
N LEU A 92 4.30 -8.93 9.06
CA LEU A 92 3.85 -7.66 8.48
C LEU A 92 4.37 -6.42 9.24
N ALA A 93 4.67 -6.53 10.53
CA ALA A 93 5.17 -5.37 11.31
C ALA A 93 6.60 -4.93 10.93
N PRO A 94 7.57 -5.84 10.71
CA PRO A 94 8.85 -5.49 10.11
C PRO A 94 8.73 -5.01 8.66
N PHE A 95 7.78 -5.58 7.91
CA PHE A 95 7.53 -5.28 6.50
C PHE A 95 7.15 -3.81 6.28
N LEU A 96 6.19 -3.30 7.07
CA LEU A 96 5.71 -1.93 6.98
C LEU A 96 6.77 -0.89 7.40
N ARG A 97 7.61 -1.21 8.40
CA ARG A 97 8.72 -0.35 8.82
C ARG A 97 9.83 -0.21 7.78
N HIS A 98 10.11 -1.26 7.00
CA HIS A 98 11.03 -1.14 5.86
C HIS A 98 10.40 -0.39 4.68
N PHE A 99 9.07 -0.43 4.56
CA PHE A 99 8.36 0.26 3.50
C PHE A 99 8.44 1.79 3.62
N GLU A 100 8.38 2.34 4.84
CA GLU A 100 8.63 3.77 5.07
C GLU A 100 10.05 4.19 4.65
N LEU A 101 11.05 3.32 4.81
CA LEU A 101 12.43 3.57 4.37
C LEU A 101 12.55 3.57 2.84
N ILE A 102 11.75 2.76 2.12
CA ILE A 102 11.76 2.69 0.66
C ILE A 102 11.16 3.96 0.04
N LYS A 103 10.15 4.58 0.67
CA LYS A 103 9.61 5.88 0.20
C LYS A 103 10.59 7.07 0.36
N VAL A 104 11.72 6.90 1.05
CA VAL A 104 12.70 7.97 1.34
C VAL A 104 13.96 7.87 0.46
N CYS A 105 14.06 6.86 -0.42
CA CYS A 105 15.12 6.74 -1.43
C CYS A 105 14.58 7.06 -2.82
#